data_AF-A0A483K7W9-F1
#
_entry.id   AF-A0A483K7W9-F1
#
_cell.length_a   1.000
_cell.length_b   1.000
_cell.length_c   1.000
_cell.angle_alpha   90.00
_cell.angle_beta   90.00
_cell.angle_gamma   90.00
#
_symmetry.space_group_name_H-M   'P 1'
#
loop_
_entity.id
_entity.type
_entity.pdbx_description
1 polymer ?
#
loop_
_entity_poly.entity_id
_entity_poly.type
_entity_poly.pdbx_seq_one_letter_code
_entity_poly.pdbx_strand_id
1 'polypeptide(L)'
;MKNWKLSKLRINNFKAFDKVEFDFESSSLLTLEGPNGYGKTSVYDALELLFTGKIKRIEQLCQTIMPGGVRNYSDNLFWNKTKGEEDIEISVEMSDDNNEKLYFSRRALADDLKIIQNN
;
A
#
# COMPACT_ATOMS: atom_id res chain seq x y z
N MET A 1 -7.20 21.16 17.60
CA MET A 1 -6.98 20.39 16.35
C MET A 1 -7.69 19.05 16.51
N LYS A 2 -8.32 18.52 15.46
CA LYS A 2 -8.88 17.16 15.51
C LYS A 2 -7.74 16.15 15.49
N ASN A 3 -7.77 15.16 16.40
CA ASN A 3 -6.80 14.08 16.44
C ASN A 3 -7.36 12.89 15.69
N TRP A 4 -6.95 12.73 14.44
CA TRP A 4 -7.34 11.58 13.64
C TRP A 4 -6.45 10.38 13.95
N LYS A 5 -7.07 9.23 14.17
CA LYS A 5 -6.40 7.93 14.38
C LYS A 5 -6.84 6.98 13.28
N LEU A 6 -5.94 6.10 12.84
CA LEU A 6 -6.30 5.00 11.97
C LEU A 6 -7.16 4.00 12.76
N SER A 7 -8.35 3.72 12.26
CA SER A 7 -9.26 2.70 12.80
C SER A 7 -9.12 1.39 12.04
N LYS A 8 -9.06 1.45 10.70
CA LYS A 8 -8.88 0.28 9.83
C LYS A 8 -7.98 0.57 8.64
N LEU A 9 -7.26 -0.44 8.19
CA LEU A 9 -6.50 -0.44 6.93
C LEU A 9 -6.87 -1.71 6.15
N ARG A 10 -7.25 -1.55 4.89
CA ARG A 10 -7.45 -2.66 3.95
C ARG A 10 -6.50 -2.52 2.79
N ILE A 11 -5.86 -3.62 2.41
CA ILE A 11 -4.92 -3.69 1.30
C ILE A 11 -5.33 -4.86 0.42
N ASN A 12 -5.59 -4.58 -0.85
CA ASN A 12 -5.97 -5.55 -1.87
C ASN A 12 -4.96 -5.51 -3.03
N ASN A 13 -4.54 -6.69 -3.48
CA ASN A 13 -3.69 -6.93 -4.65
C ASN A 13 -2.39 -6.11 -4.69
N PHE A 14 -1.81 -5.80 -3.53
CA PHE A 14 -0.62 -4.94 -3.40
C PHE A 14 0.59 -5.70 -2.80
N LYS A 15 1.68 -5.77 -3.56
CA LYS A 15 2.95 -6.41 -3.21
C LYS A 15 2.77 -7.85 -2.70
N ALA A 16 2.92 -8.07 -1.40
CA ALA A 16 2.84 -9.39 -0.78
C ALA A 16 1.41 -9.79 -0.41
N PHE A 17 0.42 -8.91 -0.58
CA PHE A 17 -0.93 -9.12 -0.09
C PHE A 17 -1.92 -9.32 -1.24
N ASP A 18 -2.63 -10.46 -1.22
CA ASP A 18 -3.83 -10.65 -2.04
C ASP A 18 -4.97 -9.81 -1.42
N LYS A 19 -5.22 -10.03 -0.14
CA LYS A 19 -6.17 -9.27 0.67
C LYS A 19 -5.77 -9.34 2.14
N VAL A 20 -5.70 -8.19 2.80
CA VAL A 20 -5.47 -8.11 4.26
C VAL A 20 -6.22 -6.93 4.85
N GLU A 21 -6.74 -7.11 6.06
CA GLU A 21 -7.40 -6.07 6.86
C GLU A 21 -6.74 -6.00 8.24
N PHE A 22 -6.45 -4.78 8.68
CA PHE A 22 -5.97 -4.47 10.02
C PHE A 22 -7.05 -3.66 10.74
N ASP A 23 -7.44 -4.11 11.92
CA ASP A 23 -8.35 -3.40 12.82
C ASP A 23 -7.53 -2.84 13.99
N PHE A 24 -7.41 -1.51 14.04
CA PHE A 24 -6.66 -0.80 15.06
C PHE A 24 -7.53 -0.38 16.25
N GLU A 25 -8.85 -0.31 16.10
CA GLU A 25 -9.75 0.04 17.22
C GLU A 25 -9.76 -1.04 18.30
N SER A 26 -9.55 -2.29 17.90
CA SER A 26 -9.49 -3.45 18.79
C SER A 26 -8.18 -3.59 19.59
N SER A 27 -7.14 -2.78 19.30
CA SER A 27 -5.78 -3.04 19.78
C SER A 27 -5.03 -1.76 20.20
N SER A 28 -4.43 -1.75 21.39
CA SER A 28 -3.54 -0.65 21.83
C SER A 28 -2.13 -0.74 21.23
N LEU A 29 -1.75 -1.93 20.76
CA LEU A 29 -0.50 -2.21 20.06
C LEU A 29 -0.75 -3.27 19.00
N LEU A 30 -0.31 -3.01 17.78
CA LEU A 30 -0.33 -3.98 16.69
C LEU A 30 1.11 -4.26 16.26
N THR A 31 1.51 -5.53 16.32
CA THR A 31 2.84 -5.99 15.93
C THR A 31 2.77 -6.73 14.60
N LEU A 32 3.58 -6.32 13.63
CA LEU A 32 3.76 -7.04 12.37
C LEU A 32 4.89 -8.06 12.51
N GLU A 33 4.55 -9.32 12.70
CA GLU A 33 5.51 -10.43 12.80
C GLU A 33 5.51 -11.30 11.52
N GLY A 34 6.63 -11.96 11.25
CA GLY A 34 6.75 -12.93 10.17
C GLY A 34 8.16 -12.97 9.58
N PRO A 35 8.49 -13.97 8.74
CA PRO A 35 9.77 -14.07 8.05
C PRO A 35 10.08 -12.87 7.13
N ASN A 36 11.31 -12.80 6.64
CA ASN A 36 11.66 -11.85 5.58
C ASN A 36 10.85 -12.15 4.31
N GLY A 37 10.36 -11.09 3.66
CA GLY A 37 9.50 -11.21 2.46
C GLY A 37 8.00 -11.33 2.71
N TYR A 38 7.55 -11.53 3.96
CA TYR A 38 6.11 -11.70 4.29
C TYR A 38 5.25 -10.41 4.25
N GLY A 39 5.79 -9.29 3.79
CA GLY A 39 4.99 -8.07 3.59
C GLY A 39 4.95 -7.08 4.77
N LYS A 40 5.74 -7.28 5.84
CA LYS A 40 5.83 -6.31 6.96
C LYS A 40 6.09 -4.87 6.47
N THR A 41 7.11 -4.69 5.64
CA THR A 41 7.43 -3.39 5.02
C THR A 41 6.36 -2.95 4.01
N SER A 42 5.66 -3.89 3.37
CA SER A 42 4.59 -3.60 2.41
C SER A 42 3.39 -2.91 3.08
N VAL A 43 3.13 -3.15 4.37
CA VAL A 43 2.11 -2.40 5.12
C VAL A 43 2.47 -0.91 5.20
N TYR A 44 3.72 -0.59 5.52
CA TYR A 44 4.20 0.80 5.56
C TYR A 44 4.20 1.43 4.17
N ASP A 45 4.58 0.68 3.13
CA ASP A 45 4.52 1.16 1.76
C ASP A 45 3.08 1.49 1.33
N ALA A 46 2.10 0.67 1.73
CA ALA A 46 0.70 0.92 1.40
C ALA A 46 0.20 2.21 2.05
N LEU A 47 0.54 2.43 3.33
CA LEU A 47 0.23 3.68 4.03
C LEU A 47 0.94 4.88 3.38
N GLU A 48 2.24 4.77 3.10
CA GLU A 48 3.00 5.85 2.44
C GLU A 48 2.40 6.20 1.08
N LEU A 49 2.09 5.19 0.26
CA LEU A 49 1.47 5.37 -1.05
C LEU A 49 0.09 6.01 -0.95
N LEU A 50 -0.74 5.55 -0.01
CA LEU A 50 -2.07 6.09 0.22
C LEU A 50 -2.00 7.60 0.54
N PHE A 51 -1.21 7.98 1.54
CA PHE A 51 -1.14 9.35 2.06
C PHE A 51 -0.35 10.31 1.17
N THR A 52 0.71 9.82 0.51
CA THR A 52 1.66 10.70 -0.20
C THR A 52 1.61 10.55 -1.71
N GLY A 53 0.97 9.50 -2.21
CA GLY A 53 0.94 9.16 -3.63
C GLY A 53 2.22 8.51 -4.14
N LYS A 54 3.20 8.24 -3.28
CA LYS A 54 4.49 7.66 -3.66
C LYS A 54 5.08 6.79 -2.56
N ILE A 55 6.10 6.01 -2.92
CA ILE A 55 6.86 5.18 -1.98
C ILE A 55 8.33 5.60 -2.07
N LYS A 56 8.83 6.33 -1.07
CA LYS A 56 10.14 6.99 -1.16
C LYS A 56 11.29 6.03 -1.45
N ARG A 57 11.27 4.84 -0.84
CA ARG A 57 12.31 3.83 -1.08
C ARG A 57 12.31 3.30 -2.52
N ILE A 58 11.15 3.32 -3.19
CA ILE A 58 11.03 2.92 -4.60
C ILE A 58 11.50 4.06 -5.50
N GLU A 59 11.14 5.32 -5.20
CA GLU A 59 11.71 6.48 -5.90
C GLU A 59 13.25 6.47 -5.85
N GLN A 60 13.81 6.24 -4.66
CA GLN A 60 15.26 6.16 -4.45
C GLN A 60 15.88 4.98 -5.22
N LEU A 61 15.25 3.81 -5.20
CA LEU A 61 15.69 2.65 -6.00
C LEU A 61 15.77 3.01 -7.48
N CYS A 62 14.72 3.65 -8.01
CA CYS A 62 14.65 4.10 -9.40
C CYS A 62 15.70 5.17 -9.74
N GLN A 63 16.00 6.09 -8.82
CA GLN A 63 16.95 7.18 -9.05
C GLN A 63 18.42 6.76 -8.91
N THR A 64 18.74 5.90 -7.93
CA THR A 64 20.13 5.65 -7.51
C THR A 64 20.72 4.37 -8.08
N ILE A 65 19.91 3.31 -8.17
CA ILE A 65 20.36 1.99 -8.64
C ILE A 65 19.95 1.77 -10.10
N MET A 66 18.92 2.47 -10.57
CA MET A 66 18.45 2.41 -11.97
C MET A 66 18.65 3.74 -12.75
N PRO A 67 19.83 4.40 -12.69
CA PRO A 67 20.08 5.60 -13.46
C PRO A 67 20.14 5.23 -14.96
N GLY A 68 19.08 5.53 -15.69
CA GLY A 68 18.97 5.20 -17.13
C GLY A 68 17.57 4.77 -17.59
N GLY A 69 16.56 4.74 -16.72
CA GLY A 69 15.19 4.44 -17.14
C GLY A 69 15.00 2.99 -17.60
N VAL A 70 15.88 2.10 -17.16
CA VAL A 70 15.83 0.68 -17.48
C VAL A 70 14.76 0.02 -16.61
N ARG A 71 13.55 0.07 -17.17
CA ARG A 71 12.30 -0.58 -16.77
C ARG A 71 12.40 -2.11 -16.89
N ASN A 72 13.43 -2.74 -16.32
CA ASN A 72 13.72 -4.17 -16.53
C ASN A 72 12.91 -5.12 -15.64
N TYR A 73 11.93 -4.63 -14.89
CA TYR A 73 10.92 -5.52 -14.34
C TYR A 73 9.88 -5.76 -15.42
N SER A 74 9.75 -7.02 -15.84
CA SER A 74 8.63 -7.50 -16.66
C SER A 74 7.28 -7.36 -15.94
N ASP A 75 7.31 -7.07 -14.63
CA ASP A 75 6.15 -6.94 -13.77
C ASP A 75 6.08 -5.57 -13.11
N ASN A 76 4.85 -5.18 -12.77
CA ASN A 76 4.58 -4.01 -11.97
C ASN A 76 5.03 -4.25 -10.52
N LEU A 77 5.88 -3.37 -9.96
CA LEU A 77 6.46 -3.52 -8.63
C LEU A 77 5.45 -3.51 -7.47
N PHE A 78 4.23 -3.05 -7.73
CA PHE A 78 3.17 -2.91 -6.74
C PHE A 78 2.09 -3.98 -6.89
N TRP A 79 1.91 -4.54 -8.08
CA TRP A 79 0.76 -5.36 -8.40
C TRP A 79 0.95 -6.82 -8.00
N ASN A 80 0.15 -7.29 -7.05
CA ASN A 80 0.05 -8.70 -6.73
C ASN A 80 -0.99 -9.36 -7.65
N LYS A 81 -0.51 -10.25 -8.53
CA LYS A 81 -1.33 -10.99 -9.50
C LYS A 81 -1.60 -12.45 -9.09
N THR A 82 -1.30 -12.85 -7.86
CA THR A 82 -1.38 -14.26 -7.41
C THR A 82 -2.79 -14.84 -7.53
N LYS A 83 -3.83 -14.01 -7.42
CA LYS A 83 -5.24 -14.39 -7.57
C LYS A 83 -5.92 -13.90 -8.84
N GLY A 84 -5.18 -13.24 -9.73
CA GLY A 84 -5.70 -12.67 -10.97
C GLY A 84 -5.22 -11.23 -11.20
N GLU A 85 -5.57 -10.69 -12.37
CA GLU A 85 -5.29 -9.30 -12.75
C GLU A 85 -6.39 -8.37 -12.26
N GLU A 86 -6.52 -8.25 -10.95
CA GLU A 86 -7.50 -7.36 -10.31
C GLU A 86 -6.88 -6.01 -9.91
N ASP A 87 -7.72 -5.01 -9.68
CA ASP A 87 -7.28 -3.68 -9.27
C ASP A 87 -6.50 -3.70 -7.94
N ILE A 88 -5.54 -2.78 -7.82
CA ILE A 88 -4.94 -2.46 -6.52
C ILE A 88 -5.89 -1.52 -5.79
N GLU A 89 -6.17 -1.81 -4.52
CA GLU A 89 -6.88 -0.89 -3.64
C GLU A 89 -6.24 -0.87 -2.26
N ILE A 90 -5.90 0.33 -1.79
CA ILE A 90 -5.50 0.59 -0.41
C ILE A 90 -6.51 1.56 0.16
N SER A 91 -7.17 1.20 1.27
CA SER A 91 -8.18 2.05 1.90
C SER A 91 -8.00 2.11 3.41
N VAL A 92 -8.35 3.25 3.99
CA VAL A 92 -8.35 3.44 5.44
C VAL A 92 -9.67 4.00 5.93
N GLU A 93 -9.98 3.63 7.16
CA GLU A 93 -10.94 4.29 8.02
C GLU A 93 -10.17 5.01 9.12
N MET A 94 -10.52 6.26 9.38
CA MET A 94 -9.97 7.04 10.48
C MET A 94 -11.10 7.56 11.36
N SER A 95 -10.88 7.60 12.68
CA SER A 95 -11.79 8.20 13.63
C SER A 95 -11.14 9.36 14.38
N ASP A 96 -11.94 10.35 14.76
CA ASP A 96 -11.53 11.37 15.71
C ASP A 96 -12.08 11.11 17.12
N ASP A 97 -11.72 11.97 18.08
CA ASP A 97 -12.16 11.85 19.47
C ASP A 97 -13.69 12.09 19.66
N ASN A 98 -14.41 12.55 18.63
CA ASN A 98 -15.87 12.75 18.64
C ASN A 98 -16.63 11.63 17.88
N ASN A 99 -15.96 10.53 17.55
CA ASN A 99 -16.48 9.46 16.68
C ASN A 99 -16.84 9.92 15.25
N GLU A 100 -16.32 11.05 14.78
CA GLU A 100 -16.38 11.37 13.36
C GLU A 100 -15.51 10.39 12.59
N LYS A 101 -15.99 9.92 11.43
CA LYS A 101 -15.30 8.96 10.60
C LYS A 101 -14.90 9.57 9.25
N LEU A 102 -13.65 9.36 8.86
CA LEU A 102 -13.13 9.65 7.54
C LEU A 102 -12.76 8.35 6.82
N TYR A 103 -13.10 8.31 5.54
CA TYR A 103 -12.81 7.19 4.65
C TYR A 103 -12.15 7.73 3.40
N PHE A 104 -11.03 7.12 3.00
CA PHE A 104 -10.45 7.37 1.69
C PHE A 104 -9.64 6.17 1.23
N SER A 105 -9.50 6.07 -0.08
CA SER A 105 -8.76 5.01 -0.73
C SER A 105 -7.92 5.55 -1.88
N ARG A 106 -6.90 4.79 -2.23
CA ARG A 106 -6.15 4.91 -3.47
C ARG A 106 -6.34 3.63 -4.25
N ARG A 107 -6.76 3.78 -5.50
CA ARG A 107 -7.03 2.66 -6.42
C ARG A 107 -6.25 2.84 -7.70
N ALA A 108 -5.74 1.73 -8.25
CA ALA A 108 -5.18 1.67 -9.58
C ALA A 108 -5.89 0.55 -10.35
N LEU A 109 -6.41 0.87 -11.53
CA LEU A 109 -7.19 -0.08 -12.34
C LEU A 109 -6.25 -1.10 -12.99
N ALA A 110 -6.68 -2.35 -13.10
CA ALA A 110 -5.92 -3.43 -13.71
C ALA A 110 -5.45 -3.08 -15.14
N ASP A 111 -6.28 -2.37 -15.91
CA ASP A 111 -5.93 -1.97 -17.27
C ASP A 111 -4.79 -0.93 -17.32
N ASP A 112 -4.72 -0.05 -16.33
CA ASP A 112 -3.60 0.91 -16.20
C ASP A 112 -2.33 0.19 -15.74
N LEU A 113 -2.47 -0.82 -14.88
CA LEU A 113 -1.35 -1.58 -14.31
C LEU A 113 -0.64 -2.49 -15.34
N LYS A 114 -1.34 -2.87 -16.42
CA LYS A 114 -0.75 -3.58 -17.57
C LYS A 114 0.25 -2.72 -18.33
N ILE A 115 0.13 -1.39 -18.26
CA ILE A 115 1.10 -0.46 -18.82
C ILE A 115 2.23 -0.32 -17.79
N ILE A 116 3.34 -1.01 -18.01
CA ILE A 116 4.46 -1.04 -17.05
C ILE A 116 5.13 0.35 -16.99
N GLN A 117 4.71 1.12 -15.99
CA GLN A 117 5.30 2.38 -15.54
C GLN A 117 5.61 2.23 -14.05
N ASN A 118 6.86 1.90 -13.72
CA ASN A 118 7.32 1.66 -12.35
C ASN A 118 7.72 2.97 -11.63
N ASN A 119 6.95 4.04 -11.86
CA ASN A 119 7.25 5.41 -11.41
C ASN A 119 6.02 6.11 -10.83
#